data_AF-A0ABC8VR55-F1
#
_entry.id   AF-A0ABC8VR55-F1
#
_cell.length_a   1.000
_cell.length_b   1.000
_cell.length_c   1.000
_cell.angle_alpha   90.00
_cell.angle_beta   90.00
_cell.angle_gamma   90.00
#
_symmetry.space_group_name_H-M   'P 1'
#
loop_
_entity.id
_entity.type
_entity.pdbx_description
1 polymer ?
#
loop_
_entity_poly.entity_id
_entity_poly.type
_entity_poly.pdbx_seq_one_letter_code
_entity_poly.pdbx_strand_id
1 'polypeptide(L)'
;MEAPLLLPVSTAAAASSSSVDIDDITVDAIPTPLAAARSSPSTQSIVFRVVTVLAVACASLLAQHEAAKGFGIDVVSSGAPRGDRDAAGRRFDLFLVSNGRAERILQRASRGVERALFPDASFPRKQVRRVTVRMAGHNLTAGATVDAAAGAAPGQYVISLSPALVSGAGVGSAATADAAATAVRRAVARMWLWDGRGAAPARVTEAMVEYLASVAAAGGREVAATPLSPSSEDGGEHRCMSARFLRHLEGQREGFVARLNRAMRDRWSDAAVDAALGSPSRHACAAYRAAATSLTGQDPTAATTTLASSTSDGTRGSSVAM
;
A
#
# COMPACT_ATOMS: atom_id res chain seq x y z
N MET A 1 33.29 43.65 30.62
CA MET A 1 32.28 43.45 31.68
C MET A 1 31.79 42.03 31.59
N GLU A 2 32.18 41.24 32.59
CA GLU A 2 31.50 40.10 33.20
C GLU A 2 30.75 39.07 32.33
N ALA A 3 31.28 37.83 32.30
CA ALA A 3 30.49 36.60 32.35
C ALA A 3 30.09 36.35 33.83
N PRO A 4 29.13 35.47 34.25
CA PRO A 4 28.85 34.10 33.76
C PRO A 4 27.32 33.72 33.79
N LEU A 5 26.82 32.54 33.37
CA LEU A 5 26.75 31.28 34.13
C LEU A 5 26.13 30.13 33.30
N LEU A 6 26.59 28.92 33.62
CA LEU A 6 26.26 27.60 33.08
C LEU A 6 24.97 27.01 33.67
N LEU A 7 24.24 26.18 32.90
CA LEU A 7 23.57 24.96 33.40
C LEU A 7 23.32 23.95 32.24
N PRO A 8 23.79 22.69 32.33
CA PRO A 8 23.18 21.56 31.64
C PRO A 8 22.19 20.82 32.57
N VAL A 9 21.03 20.46 32.02
CA VAL A 9 20.02 19.62 32.70
C VAL A 9 20.23 18.15 32.33
N SER A 10 20.32 17.33 33.37
CA SER A 10 20.44 15.88 33.38
C SER A 10 19.30 15.14 32.66
N THR A 11 19.60 13.98 32.09
CA THR A 11 18.61 12.90 31.91
C THR A 11 19.14 11.61 32.53
N ALA A 12 18.35 11.09 33.47
CA ALA A 12 18.61 9.92 34.28
C ALA A 12 18.37 8.63 33.51
N ALA A 13 19.17 7.60 33.78
CA ALA A 13 18.82 6.21 33.51
C ALA A 13 18.43 5.55 34.84
N ALA A 14 17.18 5.10 34.91
CA ALA A 14 16.66 4.32 36.02
C ALA A 14 17.25 2.90 35.99
N ALA A 15 17.76 2.43 37.12
CA ALA A 15 18.00 1.02 37.37
C ALA A 15 17.07 0.56 38.49
N SER A 16 16.23 -0.42 38.17
CA SER A 16 15.34 -1.10 39.10
C SER A 16 16.13 -1.77 40.23
N SER A 17 15.70 -1.50 41.46
CA SER A 17 16.17 -2.14 42.68
C SER A 17 15.32 -3.38 42.96
N SER A 18 15.96 -4.54 43.14
CA SER A 18 15.36 -5.72 43.75
C SER A 18 15.92 -5.84 45.17
N SER A 19 15.07 -5.66 46.18
CA SER A 19 15.45 -5.80 47.60
C SER A 19 14.50 -6.74 48.34
N VAL A 20 15.06 -7.86 48.79
CA VAL A 20 14.61 -8.80 49.85
C VAL A 20 15.96 -9.40 50.33
N ASP A 21 16.39 -9.42 51.60
CA ASP A 21 15.72 -9.72 52.86
C ASP A 21 16.17 -8.81 54.03
N ILE A 22 15.28 -8.76 55.02
CA ILE A 22 15.46 -8.21 56.36
C ILE A 22 15.78 -9.40 57.30
N ASP A 23 16.80 -9.22 58.14
CA ASP A 23 16.89 -9.62 59.57
C ASP A 23 18.34 -9.97 59.93
N ASP A 24 18.96 -9.19 60.81
CA ASP A 24 19.14 -9.58 62.22
C ASP A 24 19.92 -8.49 62.98
N ILE A 25 19.49 -8.21 64.20
CA ILE A 25 19.98 -7.17 65.10
C ILE A 25 21.09 -7.79 65.97
N THR A 26 22.29 -7.23 65.95
CA THR A 26 23.21 -7.34 67.10
C THR A 26 24.12 -6.10 67.24
N VAL A 27 24.36 -5.78 68.51
CA VAL A 27 24.91 -4.54 69.09
C VAL A 27 26.45 -4.52 69.10
N ASP A 28 27.01 -3.32 69.00
CA ASP A 28 28.39 -2.89 69.30
C ASP A 28 29.59 -3.64 68.70
N ALA A 29 30.15 -3.06 67.62
CA ALA A 29 31.58 -2.75 67.49
C ALA A 29 31.80 -2.00 66.17
N ILE A 30 32.55 -0.89 66.19
CA ILE A 30 33.00 -0.17 65.00
C ILE A 30 33.84 -1.13 64.13
N PRO A 31 33.44 -1.48 62.89
CA PRO A 31 34.33 -2.14 61.96
C PRO A 31 35.01 -1.06 61.12
N THR A 32 36.33 -1.09 61.12
CA THR A 32 37.18 -0.50 60.08
C THR A 32 36.60 -0.79 58.69
N PRO A 33 36.67 0.15 57.73
CA PRO A 33 36.11 -0.09 56.41
C PRO A 33 36.93 -1.17 55.70
N LEU A 34 36.40 -2.39 55.68
CA LEU A 34 36.85 -3.45 54.79
C LEU A 34 36.72 -2.90 53.37
N ALA A 35 37.88 -2.68 52.73
CA ALA A 35 37.97 -2.31 51.34
C ALA A 35 37.14 -3.31 50.52
N ALA A 36 35.99 -2.85 50.02
CA ALA A 36 35.18 -3.62 49.09
C ALA A 36 36.07 -4.00 47.92
N ALA A 37 36.40 -5.29 47.80
CA ALA A 37 37.16 -5.82 46.68
C ALA A 37 36.37 -5.49 45.42
N ARG A 38 36.82 -4.46 44.69
CA ARG A 38 36.30 -4.12 43.37
C ARG A 38 36.63 -5.28 42.47
N SER A 39 35.65 -6.18 42.30
CA SER A 39 35.76 -7.26 41.33
C SER A 39 36.06 -6.66 39.97
N SER A 40 37.24 -6.99 39.45
CA SER A 40 37.65 -6.52 38.13
C SER A 40 36.83 -7.29 37.10
N PRO A 41 36.30 -6.63 36.05
CA PRO A 41 35.49 -7.30 35.04
C PRO A 41 36.31 -8.44 34.42
N SER A 42 35.75 -9.65 34.43
CA SER A 42 36.41 -10.81 33.82
C SER A 42 36.64 -10.56 32.33
N THR A 43 37.73 -11.08 31.77
CA THR A 43 38.04 -10.98 30.33
C THR A 43 36.86 -11.44 29.48
N GLN A 44 36.08 -12.43 29.94
CA GLN A 44 34.85 -12.88 29.30
C GLN A 44 33.77 -11.78 29.25
N SER A 45 33.58 -11.00 30.33
CA SER A 45 32.64 -9.87 30.37
C SER A 45 33.05 -8.77 29.39
N ILE A 46 34.35 -8.48 29.29
CA ILE A 46 34.88 -7.49 28.34
C ILE A 46 34.67 -7.97 26.90
N VAL A 47 35.04 -9.21 26.59
CA VAL A 47 34.86 -9.80 25.26
C VAL A 47 33.38 -9.81 24.87
N PHE A 48 32.49 -10.22 25.77
CA PHE A 48 31.06 -10.23 25.50
C PHE A 48 30.53 -8.83 25.15
N ARG A 49 30.93 -7.79 25.89
CA ARG A 49 30.55 -6.39 25.63
C ARG A 49 31.05 -5.91 24.26
N VAL A 50 32.31 -6.21 23.92
CA VAL A 50 32.88 -5.84 22.62
C VAL A 50 32.12 -6.53 21.48
N VAL A 51 31.83 -7.83 21.62
CA VAL A 51 31.06 -8.58 20.62
C VAL A 51 29.64 -8.03 20.48
N THR A 52 28.96 -7.67 21.58
CA THR A 52 27.62 -7.06 21.50
C THR A 52 27.64 -5.71 20.80
N VAL A 53 28.61 -4.85 21.12
CA VAL A 53 28.77 -3.55 20.45
C VAL A 53 29.04 -3.74 18.96
N LEU A 54 29.91 -4.68 18.59
CA LEU A 54 30.21 -4.98 17.19
C LEU A 54 28.98 -5.51 16.45
N ALA A 55 28.22 -6.42 17.08
CA ALA A 55 26.99 -6.96 16.51
C ALA A 55 25.93 -5.87 16.29
N VAL A 56 25.76 -4.95 17.25
CA VAL A 56 24.87 -3.79 17.10
C VAL A 56 25.35 -2.89 15.96
N ALA A 57 26.66 -2.59 15.87
CA ALA A 57 27.21 -1.79 14.79
C ALA A 57 26.99 -2.42 13.40
N CYS A 58 27.24 -3.73 13.27
CA CYS A 58 26.97 -4.47 12.04
C CYS A 58 25.47 -4.46 11.68
N ALA A 59 24.59 -4.67 12.65
CA ALA A 59 23.14 -4.61 12.44
C ALA A 59 22.69 -3.20 12.01
N SER A 60 23.24 -2.13 12.60
CA SER A 60 22.98 -0.74 12.21
C SER A 60 23.45 -0.45 10.79
N LEU A 61 24.65 -0.91 10.40
CA LEU A 61 25.17 -0.74 9.04
C LEU A 61 24.32 -1.49 8.01
N LEU A 62 23.90 -2.72 8.31
CA LEU A 62 23.01 -3.49 7.45
C LEU A 62 21.64 -2.82 7.33
N ALA A 63 21.07 -2.33 8.43
CA ALA A 63 19.82 -1.60 8.42
C ALA A 63 19.92 -0.32 7.58
N GLN A 64 21.03 0.42 7.69
CA GLN A 64 21.27 1.62 6.91
C GLN A 64 21.52 1.31 5.43
N HIS A 65 22.24 0.23 5.12
CA HIS A 65 22.45 -0.22 3.75
C HIS A 65 21.14 -0.69 3.08
N GLU A 66 20.31 -1.44 3.79
CA GLU A 66 18.97 -1.84 3.32
C GLU A 66 18.04 -0.62 3.16
N ALA A 67 18.13 0.36 4.05
CA ALA A 67 17.39 1.62 3.92
C ALA A 67 17.85 2.44 2.68
N ALA A 68 19.14 2.36 2.33
CA ALA A 68 19.72 3.08 1.19
C ALA A 68 19.41 2.44 -0.19
N LYS A 69 18.98 1.18 -0.23
CA LYS A 69 18.55 0.51 -1.50
C LYS A 69 17.23 1.05 -2.05
N GLY A 70 16.51 1.86 -1.27
CA GLY A 70 15.26 2.50 -1.69
C GLY A 70 15.46 3.84 -2.41
N PHE A 71 14.35 4.48 -2.73
CA PHE A 71 14.33 5.89 -3.14
C PHE A 71 14.11 6.77 -1.90
N GLY A 72 14.62 8.01 -1.94
CA GLY A 72 14.38 8.97 -0.88
C GLY A 72 12.90 9.34 -0.80
N ILE A 73 12.33 9.33 0.40
CA ILE A 73 10.94 9.74 0.64
C ILE A 73 10.98 11.01 1.46
N ASP A 74 10.24 12.00 1.00
CA ASP A 74 10.08 13.27 1.71
C ASP A 74 8.60 13.52 1.89
N VAL A 75 8.16 13.82 3.11
CA VAL A 75 6.74 14.07 3.39
C VAL A 75 6.61 15.49 3.90
N VAL A 76 6.06 16.36 3.06
CA VAL A 76 6.00 17.79 3.30
C VAL A 76 4.57 18.20 3.64
N SER A 77 4.40 18.68 4.86
CA SER A 77 3.24 19.46 5.29
C SER A 77 3.16 20.72 4.43
N SER A 78 2.00 21.02 3.83
CA SER A 78 1.84 22.11 2.85
C SER A 78 2.52 23.43 3.25
N GLY A 79 3.16 24.07 2.28
CA GLY A 79 3.91 25.33 2.44
C GLY A 79 3.03 26.59 2.54
N ALA A 80 1.92 26.53 3.29
CA ALA A 80 1.25 27.77 3.69
C ALA A 80 2.04 28.42 4.84
N PRO A 81 2.30 29.74 4.81
CA PRO A 81 3.05 30.43 5.86
C PRO A 81 2.40 30.15 7.23
N ARG A 82 3.26 30.06 8.25
CA ARG A 82 3.04 29.56 9.63
C ARG A 82 1.77 30.07 10.38
N GLY A 83 1.01 31.01 9.84
CA GLY A 83 -0.24 31.53 10.41
C GLY A 83 -1.51 30.76 10.02
N ASP A 84 -1.60 30.25 8.78
CA ASP A 84 -2.83 29.63 8.24
C ASP A 84 -2.58 28.19 7.78
N ARG A 85 -2.21 27.30 8.72
CA ARG A 85 -2.35 25.88 8.43
C ARG A 85 -3.84 25.58 8.33
N ASP A 86 -4.32 25.38 7.11
CA ASP A 86 -5.65 24.85 6.82
C ASP A 86 -5.89 23.58 7.67
N ALA A 87 -7.11 23.37 8.16
CA ALA A 87 -7.45 22.27 9.05
C ALA A 87 -7.09 20.91 8.44
N ALA A 88 -7.15 20.81 7.11
CA ALA A 88 -6.70 19.66 6.36
C ALA A 88 -5.20 19.37 6.55
N GLY A 89 -4.34 20.40 6.48
CA GLY A 89 -2.88 20.27 6.66
C GLY A 89 -2.53 19.72 8.04
N ARG A 90 -3.17 20.22 9.11
CA ARG A 90 -2.98 19.68 10.47
C ARG A 90 -3.39 18.22 10.58
N ARG A 91 -4.50 17.83 9.94
CA ARG A 91 -4.96 16.42 9.95
C ARG A 91 -4.04 15.51 9.13
N PHE A 92 -3.52 16.00 8.02
CA PHE A 92 -2.51 15.28 7.25
C PHE A 92 -1.25 15.03 8.09
N ASP A 93 -0.76 16.05 8.79
CA ASP A 93 0.38 15.90 9.69
C ASP A 93 0.09 14.82 10.73
N LEU A 94 -1.03 14.93 11.43
CA LEU A 94 -1.37 14.02 12.54
C LEU A 94 -1.61 12.57 12.07
N PHE A 95 -2.32 12.36 10.97
CA PHE A 95 -2.71 11.02 10.53
C PHE A 95 -1.71 10.32 9.60
N LEU A 96 -0.90 11.08 8.85
CA LEU A 96 -0.03 10.53 7.82
C LEU A 96 1.46 10.77 8.10
N VAL A 97 1.82 11.93 8.65
CA VAL A 97 3.23 12.32 8.85
C VAL A 97 3.75 11.88 10.22
N SER A 98 3.11 12.30 11.31
CA SER A 98 3.62 12.15 12.68
C SER A 98 3.90 10.71 13.11
N ASN A 99 3.24 9.72 12.48
CA ASN A 99 3.43 8.30 12.76
C ASN A 99 4.22 7.55 11.67
N GLY A 100 4.84 8.24 10.71
CA GLY A 100 5.52 7.64 9.55
C GLY A 100 4.60 6.80 8.66
N ARG A 101 3.29 7.03 8.73
CA ARG A 101 2.28 6.20 8.06
C ARG A 101 2.35 6.38 6.54
N ALA A 102 2.54 7.61 6.08
CA ALA A 102 2.72 7.91 4.66
C ALA A 102 3.89 7.13 4.05
N GLU A 103 5.04 7.14 4.71
CA GLU A 103 6.24 6.42 4.26
C GLU A 103 6.00 4.91 4.19
N ARG A 104 5.40 4.31 5.23
CA ARG A 104 5.09 2.87 5.22
C ARG A 104 4.13 2.49 4.10
N ILE A 105 3.08 3.28 3.88
CA ILE A 105 2.13 3.05 2.78
C ILE A 105 2.86 3.15 1.44
N LEU A 106 3.66 4.20 1.25
CA LEU A 106 4.40 4.46 0.02
C LEU A 106 5.39 3.33 -0.28
N GLN A 107 6.21 2.92 0.70
CA GLN A 107 7.17 1.82 0.55
C GLN A 107 6.48 0.49 0.25
N ARG A 108 5.40 0.16 0.98
CA ARG A 108 4.65 -1.08 0.75
C ARG A 108 4.00 -1.09 -0.62
N ALA A 109 3.41 0.03 -1.02
CA ALA A 109 2.81 0.18 -2.33
C ALA A 109 3.86 0.05 -3.43
N SER A 110 5.01 0.72 -3.29
CA SER A 110 6.10 0.67 -4.27
C SER A 110 6.58 -0.75 -4.47
N ARG A 111 6.88 -1.47 -3.38
CA ARG A 111 7.31 -2.88 -3.45
C ARG A 111 6.27 -3.78 -4.13
N GLY A 112 4.98 -3.55 -3.88
CA GLY A 112 3.91 -4.32 -4.51
C GLY A 112 3.78 -4.04 -6.02
N VAL A 113 3.81 -2.77 -6.39
CA VAL A 113 3.73 -2.33 -7.80
C VAL A 113 4.97 -2.77 -8.58
N GLU A 114 6.17 -2.57 -8.02
CA GLU A 114 7.42 -2.97 -8.67
C GLU A 114 7.48 -4.48 -8.92
N ARG A 115 7.01 -5.31 -7.98
CA ARG A 115 6.92 -6.76 -8.18
C ARG A 115 5.97 -7.13 -9.31
N ALA A 116 4.85 -6.43 -9.44
CA ALA A 116 3.87 -6.67 -10.51
C ALA A 116 4.35 -6.17 -11.89
N LEU A 117 5.16 -5.11 -11.93
CA LEU A 117 5.59 -4.48 -13.18
C LEU A 117 6.97 -4.94 -13.68
N PHE A 118 7.86 -5.33 -12.77
CA PHE A 118 9.28 -5.59 -13.05
C PHE A 118 9.77 -6.88 -12.34
N PRO A 119 9.19 -8.04 -12.69
CA PRO A 119 9.46 -9.30 -11.99
C PRO A 119 10.92 -9.76 -12.11
N ASP A 120 11.58 -9.48 -13.23
CA ASP A 120 12.97 -9.87 -13.49
C ASP A 120 13.73 -8.80 -14.32
N ALA A 121 15.01 -9.06 -14.58
CA ALA A 121 15.91 -8.13 -15.28
C ALA A 121 15.53 -7.87 -16.75
N SER A 122 14.70 -8.72 -17.37
CA SER A 122 14.20 -8.50 -18.73
C SER A 122 13.13 -7.41 -18.81
N PHE A 123 12.60 -6.95 -17.66
CA PHE A 123 11.64 -5.87 -17.56
C PHE A 123 12.35 -4.57 -17.12
N PRO A 124 12.61 -3.63 -18.05
CA PRO A 124 13.33 -2.41 -17.74
C PRO A 124 12.56 -1.55 -16.75
N ARG A 125 13.19 -1.24 -15.62
CA ARG A 125 12.60 -0.45 -14.55
C ARG A 125 12.59 1.04 -14.89
N LYS A 126 11.55 1.71 -14.45
CA LYS A 126 11.50 3.18 -14.42
C LYS A 126 12.43 3.69 -13.33
N GLN A 127 13.20 4.73 -13.61
CA GLN A 127 14.12 5.28 -12.61
C GLN A 127 13.35 6.19 -11.65
N VAL A 128 13.25 5.79 -10.38
CA VAL A 128 12.68 6.60 -9.29
C VAL A 128 13.75 6.76 -8.23
N ARG A 129 14.18 7.99 -7.98
CA ARG A 129 15.25 8.35 -7.04
C ARG A 129 14.72 9.03 -5.78
N ARG A 130 13.72 9.90 -5.94
CA ARG A 130 13.11 10.63 -4.83
C ARG A 130 11.62 10.81 -5.07
N VAL A 131 10.83 10.63 -4.02
CA VAL A 131 9.39 10.87 -4.04
C VAL A 131 9.04 11.80 -2.89
N THR A 132 8.46 12.94 -3.24
CA THR A 132 7.92 13.89 -2.25
C THR A 132 6.41 13.74 -2.17
N VAL A 133 5.87 13.40 -1.01
CA VAL A 133 4.44 13.37 -0.75
C VAL A 133 4.06 14.67 -0.07
N ARG A 134 3.06 15.37 -0.61
CA ARG A 134 2.57 16.63 -0.05
C ARG A 134 1.06 16.73 -0.15
N MET A 135 0.49 17.65 0.61
CA MET A 135 -0.89 18.08 0.41
C MET A 135 -0.98 19.11 -0.73
N ALA A 136 -1.98 18.96 -1.60
CA ALA A 136 -2.33 19.94 -2.61
C ALA A 136 -3.03 21.14 -1.96
N GLY A 137 -2.89 22.33 -2.56
CA GLY A 137 -3.61 23.53 -2.10
C GLY A 137 -5.09 23.56 -2.48
N HIS A 138 -5.59 22.56 -3.22
CA HIS A 138 -6.96 22.48 -3.72
C HIS A 138 -7.41 21.03 -3.82
N ASN A 139 -8.72 20.82 -3.93
CA ASN A 139 -9.30 19.48 -4.09
C ASN A 139 -9.02 18.92 -5.49
N LEU A 140 -8.53 17.67 -5.53
CA LEU A 140 -8.22 16.94 -6.76
C LEU A 140 -9.32 15.93 -7.08
N THR A 141 -9.69 15.82 -8.36
CA THR A 141 -10.76 14.92 -8.84
C THR A 141 -10.45 13.44 -8.56
N ALA A 142 -9.20 13.02 -8.73
CA ALA A 142 -8.75 11.64 -8.49
C ALA A 142 -8.26 11.39 -7.05
N GLY A 143 -8.40 12.37 -6.15
CA GLY A 143 -7.88 12.33 -4.78
C GLY A 143 -6.36 12.50 -4.67
N ALA A 144 -5.59 12.12 -5.69
CA ALA A 144 -4.16 12.35 -5.76
C ALA A 144 -3.68 12.58 -7.21
N THR A 145 -2.60 13.33 -7.38
CA THR A 145 -1.86 13.46 -8.65
C THR A 145 -0.39 13.09 -8.45
N VAL A 146 0.26 12.72 -9.55
CA VAL A 146 1.70 12.48 -9.59
C VAL A 146 2.31 13.24 -10.74
N ASP A 147 3.29 14.05 -10.41
CA ASP A 147 4.00 14.89 -11.37
C ASP A 147 5.50 14.64 -11.24
N ALA A 148 6.24 14.75 -12.35
CA ALA A 148 7.69 14.86 -12.27
C ALA A 148 8.03 16.19 -11.58
N ALA A 149 9.01 16.19 -10.68
CA ALA A 149 9.42 17.41 -9.99
C ALA A 149 9.99 18.41 -11.01
N ALA A 150 9.33 19.56 -11.14
CA ALA A 150 9.71 20.60 -12.09
C ALA A 150 11.13 21.11 -11.79
N GLY A 151 11.98 21.19 -12.83
CA GLY A 151 13.37 21.65 -12.69
C GLY A 151 14.30 20.70 -11.94
N ALA A 152 13.86 19.49 -11.61
CA ALA A 152 14.66 18.51 -10.88
C ALA A 152 15.31 17.47 -11.81
N ALA A 153 16.31 16.75 -11.27
CA ALA A 153 16.95 15.65 -11.98
C ALA A 153 15.93 14.53 -12.32
N PRO A 154 16.17 13.75 -13.39
CA PRO A 154 15.33 12.59 -13.73
C PRO A 154 15.12 11.64 -12.54
N GLY A 155 13.90 11.15 -12.40
CA GLY A 155 13.49 10.24 -11.33
C GLY A 155 13.07 10.91 -10.02
N GLN A 156 12.83 12.22 -10.02
CA GLN A 156 12.20 12.91 -8.89
C GLN A 156 10.71 13.13 -9.16
N TYR A 157 9.85 12.68 -8.23
CA TYR A 157 8.40 12.73 -8.37
C TYR A 157 7.75 13.40 -7.18
N VAL A 158 6.63 14.09 -7.42
CA VAL A 158 5.81 14.73 -6.40
C VAL A 158 4.43 14.10 -6.44
N ILE A 159 4.01 13.50 -5.33
CA ILE A 159 2.65 13.02 -5.10
C ILE A 159 1.90 14.09 -4.33
N SER A 160 0.88 14.67 -4.95
CA SER A 160 0.04 15.68 -4.31
C SER A 160 -1.30 15.06 -3.92
N LEU A 161 -1.66 15.14 -2.64
CA LEU A 161 -2.89 14.58 -2.09
C LEU A 161 -3.97 15.65 -1.89
N SER A 162 -5.20 15.34 -2.25
CA SER A 162 -6.36 16.23 -2.11
C SER A 162 -6.70 16.48 -0.63
N PRO A 163 -6.92 17.74 -0.21
CA PRO A 163 -7.40 18.07 1.14
C PRO A 163 -8.70 17.34 1.51
N ALA A 164 -9.60 17.12 0.54
CA ALA A 164 -10.87 16.39 0.75
C ALA A 164 -10.69 14.99 1.38
N LEU A 165 -9.54 14.34 1.18
CA LEU A 165 -9.25 13.02 1.76
C LEU A 165 -9.20 13.04 3.30
N VAL A 166 -8.88 14.19 3.90
CA VAL A 166 -8.74 14.37 5.35
C VAL A 166 -9.73 15.39 5.93
N SER A 167 -10.52 16.05 5.07
CA SER A 167 -11.48 17.07 5.47
C SER A 167 -12.88 16.53 5.79
N GLY A 168 -13.20 15.28 5.45
CA GLY A 168 -14.52 14.67 5.68
C GLY A 168 -14.96 14.76 7.14
N ALA A 169 -15.86 15.69 7.44
CA ALA A 169 -16.47 15.84 8.76
C ALA A 169 -17.38 14.62 9.02
N GLY A 170 -17.04 13.80 10.01
CA GLY A 170 -17.84 12.64 10.44
C GLY A 170 -17.29 11.27 10.02
N VAL A 171 -16.26 11.21 9.19
CA VAL A 171 -15.61 9.95 8.81
C VAL A 171 -14.48 9.66 9.81
N GLY A 172 -14.57 8.54 10.53
CA GLY A 172 -13.58 8.18 11.56
C GLY A 172 -12.13 8.20 11.06
N SER A 173 -11.17 8.36 11.98
CA SER A 173 -9.73 8.45 11.67
C SER A 173 -9.22 7.27 10.82
N ALA A 174 -9.78 6.08 11.00
CA ALA A 174 -9.47 4.89 10.20
C ALA A 174 -9.85 5.08 8.73
N ALA A 175 -11.10 5.47 8.45
CA ALA A 175 -11.60 5.63 7.09
C ALA A 175 -10.93 6.80 6.34
N THR A 176 -10.62 7.90 7.03
CA THR A 176 -9.79 8.99 6.49
C THR A 176 -8.43 8.46 6.01
N ALA A 177 -7.80 7.64 6.84
CA ALA A 177 -6.49 7.15 6.54
C ALA A 177 -6.47 5.98 5.53
N ASP A 178 -7.57 5.23 5.39
CA ASP A 178 -7.77 4.27 4.32
C ASP A 178 -8.01 4.94 2.97
N ALA A 179 -8.76 6.06 2.94
CA ALA A 179 -8.93 6.88 1.76
C ALA A 179 -7.58 7.46 1.30
N ALA A 180 -6.79 8.01 2.23
CA ALA A 180 -5.43 8.47 1.95
C ALA A 180 -4.52 7.32 1.49
N ALA A 181 -4.57 6.16 2.13
CA ALA A 181 -3.77 5.00 1.72
C ALA A 181 -4.11 4.56 0.30
N THR A 182 -5.39 4.56 -0.06
CA THR A 182 -5.85 4.23 -1.41
C THR A 182 -5.38 5.25 -2.43
N ALA A 183 -5.47 6.55 -2.12
CA ALA A 183 -4.98 7.62 -2.98
C ALA A 183 -3.46 7.51 -3.22
N VAL A 184 -2.68 7.25 -2.15
CA VAL A 184 -1.22 7.03 -2.26
C VAL A 184 -0.91 5.79 -3.10
N ARG A 185 -1.64 4.67 -2.93
CA ARG A 185 -1.43 3.46 -3.75
C ARG A 185 -1.66 3.72 -5.23
N ARG A 186 -2.73 4.44 -5.59
CA ARG A 186 -3.02 4.82 -6.99
C ARG A 186 -1.94 5.75 -7.55
N ALA A 187 -1.51 6.72 -6.76
CA ALA A 187 -0.43 7.62 -7.13
C ALA A 187 0.87 6.84 -7.40
N VAL A 188 1.28 5.95 -6.49
CA VAL A 188 2.46 5.09 -6.66
C VAL A 188 2.33 4.20 -7.90
N ALA A 189 1.16 3.60 -8.13
CA ALA A 189 0.91 2.82 -9.33
C ALA A 189 1.14 3.67 -10.60
N ARG A 190 0.57 4.87 -10.66
CA ARG A 190 0.73 5.79 -11.80
C ARG A 190 2.17 6.29 -11.96
N MET A 191 2.88 6.49 -10.85
CA MET A 191 4.30 6.88 -10.85
C MET A 191 5.17 5.82 -11.53
N TRP A 192 4.99 4.55 -11.20
CA TRP A 192 5.78 3.44 -11.75
C TRP A 192 5.36 3.01 -13.15
N LEU A 193 4.08 3.21 -13.49
CA LEU A 193 3.52 2.87 -14.80
C LEU A 193 4.16 3.70 -15.93
N TRP A 194 4.42 3.04 -17.05
CA TRP A 194 4.70 3.73 -18.32
C TRP A 194 3.39 4.11 -19.01
N ASP A 195 3.31 5.33 -19.53
CA ASP A 195 2.09 5.88 -20.15
C ASP A 195 2.18 5.98 -21.68
N GLY A 196 3.19 5.35 -22.30
CA GLY A 196 3.40 5.39 -23.75
C GLY A 196 3.70 6.80 -24.29
N ARG A 197 4.38 7.65 -23.51
CA ARG A 197 4.56 9.10 -23.76
C ARG A 197 3.24 9.86 -23.78
N GLY A 198 2.34 9.47 -22.87
CA GLY A 198 0.98 10.02 -22.77
C GLY A 198 0.04 9.60 -23.91
N ALA A 199 0.47 8.74 -24.83
CA ALA A 199 -0.37 8.26 -25.94
C ALA A 199 -1.22 7.04 -25.58
N ALA A 200 -0.96 6.39 -24.43
CA ALA A 200 -1.77 5.26 -23.99
C ALA A 200 -3.20 5.71 -23.66
N PRO A 201 -4.24 4.98 -24.11
CA PRO A 201 -5.63 5.33 -23.82
C PRO A 201 -5.87 5.45 -22.31
N ALA A 202 -6.56 6.52 -21.90
CA ALA A 202 -6.82 6.80 -20.48
C ALA A 202 -7.38 5.58 -19.75
N ARG A 203 -8.39 4.92 -20.35
CA ARG A 203 -9.03 3.71 -19.83
C ARG A 203 -8.05 2.55 -19.56
N VAL A 204 -7.05 2.35 -20.42
CA VAL A 204 -6.01 1.33 -20.21
C VAL A 204 -5.15 1.72 -19.00
N THR A 205 -4.66 2.96 -18.97
CA THR A 205 -3.79 3.41 -17.87
C THR A 205 -4.53 3.42 -16.53
N GLU A 206 -5.80 3.81 -16.50
CA GLU A 206 -6.64 3.81 -15.31
C GLU A 206 -6.94 2.40 -14.81
N ALA A 207 -7.29 1.48 -15.71
CA ALA A 207 -7.49 0.08 -15.37
C ALA A 207 -6.23 -0.52 -14.73
N MET A 208 -5.06 -0.24 -15.32
CA MET A 208 -3.77 -0.70 -14.79
C MET A 208 -3.45 -0.06 -13.43
N VAL A 209 -3.66 1.24 -13.27
CA VAL A 209 -3.47 1.92 -11.98
C VAL A 209 -4.36 1.30 -10.91
N GLU A 210 -5.62 1.02 -11.21
CA GLU A 210 -6.55 0.42 -10.24
C GLU A 210 -6.18 -1.03 -9.91
N TYR A 211 -5.80 -1.83 -10.93
CA TYR A 211 -5.29 -3.17 -10.71
C TYR A 211 -4.04 -3.16 -9.81
N LEU A 212 -3.05 -2.34 -10.13
CA LEU A 212 -1.79 -2.24 -9.38
C LEU A 212 -2.01 -1.71 -7.96
N ALA A 213 -2.90 -0.74 -7.77
CA ALA A 213 -3.28 -0.25 -6.44
C ALA A 213 -3.94 -1.37 -5.60
N SER A 214 -4.74 -2.25 -6.21
CA SER A 214 -5.33 -3.40 -5.53
C SER A 214 -4.29 -4.46 -5.14
N VAL A 215 -3.31 -4.74 -6.00
CA VAL A 215 -2.20 -5.66 -5.71
C VAL A 215 -1.33 -5.10 -4.57
N ALA A 216 -1.05 -3.80 -4.62
CA ALA A 216 -0.33 -3.08 -3.57
C ALA A 216 -1.07 -3.12 -2.21
N ALA A 217 -2.40 -3.01 -2.22
CA ALA A 217 -3.22 -3.11 -1.01
C ALA A 217 -3.15 -4.50 -0.39
N ALA A 218 -3.19 -5.53 -1.24
CA ALA A 218 -3.19 -6.93 -0.82
C ALA A 218 -1.82 -7.44 -0.34
N GLY A 219 -0.76 -6.64 -0.48
CA GLY A 219 0.60 -7.03 -0.12
C GLY A 219 1.18 -8.15 -1.00
N GLY A 220 0.55 -8.46 -2.13
CA GLY A 220 0.88 -9.61 -2.98
C GLY A 220 0.19 -10.92 -2.57
N ARG A 221 -0.84 -10.88 -1.73
CA ARG A 221 -1.72 -12.03 -1.45
C ARG A 221 -3.04 -11.87 -2.22
N GLU A 222 -3.64 -12.96 -2.66
CA GLU A 222 -4.85 -12.91 -3.47
C GLU A 222 -6.03 -12.29 -2.68
N VAL A 223 -6.67 -11.25 -3.22
CA VAL A 223 -7.82 -10.59 -2.59
C VAL A 223 -9.06 -10.76 -3.48
N ALA A 224 -10.10 -11.34 -2.88
CA ALA A 224 -11.45 -11.40 -3.43
C ALA A 224 -11.97 -9.98 -3.73
N ALA A 225 -12.55 -9.82 -4.91
CA ALA A 225 -12.89 -8.52 -5.48
C ALA A 225 -13.94 -7.77 -4.64
N THR A 226 -13.58 -6.60 -4.11
CA THR A 226 -14.55 -5.60 -3.66
C THR A 226 -15.35 -5.09 -4.86
N PRO A 227 -16.66 -4.80 -4.73
CA PRO A 227 -17.47 -4.36 -5.87
C PRO A 227 -17.05 -2.96 -6.31
N LEU A 228 -16.30 -2.83 -7.41
CA LEU A 228 -16.09 -1.56 -8.09
C LEU A 228 -17.13 -1.39 -9.20
N SER A 229 -17.74 -0.21 -9.23
CA SER A 229 -18.91 0.15 -10.06
C SER A 229 -18.62 -0.01 -11.55
N PRO A 230 -19.59 -0.48 -12.37
CA PRO A 230 -19.45 -0.51 -13.82
C PRO A 230 -19.57 0.92 -14.35
N SER A 231 -18.44 1.55 -14.73
CA SER A 231 -18.51 2.80 -15.48
C SER A 231 -18.88 2.48 -16.93
N SER A 232 -20.13 2.85 -17.24
CA SER A 232 -20.75 3.35 -18.47
C SER A 232 -20.06 3.17 -19.82
N GLU A 233 -20.96 2.93 -20.77
CA GLU A 233 -20.83 2.71 -22.20
C GLU A 233 -19.91 3.72 -22.89
N ASP A 234 -18.79 3.22 -23.41
CA ASP A 234 -18.00 3.93 -24.40
C ASP A 234 -17.66 2.98 -25.56
N GLY A 235 -17.70 3.50 -26.79
CA GLY A 235 -17.73 2.78 -28.06
C GLY A 235 -16.37 2.31 -28.60
N GLY A 236 -15.36 2.15 -27.74
CA GLY A 236 -13.99 1.86 -28.16
C GLY A 236 -13.53 0.40 -28.05
N GLU A 237 -12.47 0.05 -28.77
CA GLU A 237 -11.79 -1.26 -28.79
C GLU A 237 -11.33 -1.74 -27.40
N HIS A 238 -11.14 -0.80 -26.46
CA HIS A 238 -10.74 -1.06 -25.08
C HIS A 238 -11.90 -1.11 -24.06
N ARG A 239 -13.15 -1.28 -24.49
CA ARG A 239 -14.35 -1.28 -23.61
C ARG A 239 -14.30 -2.26 -22.43
N CYS A 240 -13.51 -3.33 -22.51
CA CYS A 240 -13.32 -4.32 -21.43
C CYS A 240 -12.23 -3.97 -20.42
N MET A 241 -11.40 -2.95 -20.70
CA MET A 241 -10.28 -2.59 -19.83
C MET A 241 -10.82 -2.08 -18.50
N SER A 242 -10.57 -2.88 -17.46
CA SER A 242 -10.93 -2.66 -16.07
C SER A 242 -9.98 -3.46 -15.19
N ALA A 243 -9.82 -3.09 -13.92
CA ALA A 243 -8.94 -3.82 -13.00
C ALA A 243 -9.32 -5.31 -12.87
N ARG A 244 -10.61 -5.63 -12.92
CA ARG A 244 -11.10 -7.02 -12.89
C ARG A 244 -10.69 -7.80 -14.13
N PHE A 245 -10.83 -7.18 -15.30
CA PHE A 245 -10.39 -7.80 -16.54
C PHE A 245 -8.88 -8.04 -16.55
N LEU A 246 -8.07 -7.06 -16.11
CA LEU A 246 -6.62 -7.25 -15.98
C LEU A 246 -6.26 -8.38 -15.01
N ARG A 247 -6.99 -8.52 -13.90
CA ARG A 247 -6.83 -9.65 -12.97
C ARG A 247 -7.18 -10.98 -13.61
N HIS A 248 -8.25 -11.04 -14.40
CA HIS A 248 -8.60 -12.23 -15.16
C HIS A 248 -7.50 -12.62 -16.16
N LEU A 249 -6.95 -11.65 -16.89
CA LEU A 249 -5.86 -11.88 -17.84
C LEU A 249 -4.57 -12.34 -17.14
N GLU A 250 -4.25 -11.78 -15.97
CA GLU A 250 -3.12 -12.24 -15.16
C GLU A 250 -3.31 -13.68 -14.67
N GLY A 251 -4.53 -14.07 -14.29
CA GLY A 251 -4.83 -15.46 -13.93
C GLY A 251 -4.74 -16.43 -15.10
N GLN A 252 -4.98 -15.97 -16.33
CA GLN A 252 -4.81 -16.80 -17.54
C GLN A 252 -3.35 -16.93 -17.96
N ARG A 253 -2.58 -15.84 -17.88
CA ARG A 253 -1.18 -15.81 -18.29
C ARG A 253 -0.38 -14.82 -17.44
N GLU A 254 0.24 -15.36 -16.41
CA GLU A 254 1.05 -14.59 -15.46
C GLU A 254 2.07 -13.66 -16.15
N GLY A 255 2.23 -12.47 -15.60
CA GLY A 255 3.09 -11.41 -16.10
C GLY A 255 2.48 -10.61 -17.25
N PHE A 256 1.17 -10.72 -17.49
CA PHE A 256 0.48 -9.95 -18.54
C PHE A 256 0.64 -8.44 -18.34
N VAL A 257 0.40 -7.94 -17.12
CA VAL A 257 0.52 -6.53 -16.74
C VAL A 257 1.96 -6.06 -16.84
N ALA A 258 2.94 -6.89 -16.49
CA ALA A 258 4.36 -6.60 -16.68
C ALA A 258 4.70 -6.43 -18.19
N ARG A 259 4.22 -7.34 -19.04
CA ARG A 259 4.41 -7.27 -20.50
C ARG A 259 3.71 -6.05 -21.10
N LEU A 260 2.49 -5.74 -20.67
CA LEU A 260 1.75 -4.57 -21.11
C LEU A 260 2.48 -3.28 -20.71
N ASN A 261 2.93 -3.17 -19.46
CA ASN A 261 3.73 -2.04 -19.00
C ASN A 261 5.03 -1.88 -19.81
N ARG A 262 5.70 -2.99 -20.13
CA ARG A 262 6.90 -2.98 -21.00
C ARG A 262 6.58 -2.50 -22.41
N ALA A 263 5.46 -2.91 -22.99
CA ALA A 263 5.02 -2.46 -24.31
C ALA A 263 4.70 -0.95 -24.34
N MET A 264 4.31 -0.37 -23.20
CA MET A 264 4.06 1.06 -23.05
C MET A 264 5.32 1.89 -22.75
N ARG A 265 6.51 1.29 -22.63
CA ARG A 265 7.73 2.02 -22.26
C ARG A 265 8.05 3.17 -23.20
N ASP A 266 7.98 2.91 -24.51
CA ASP A 266 8.35 3.87 -25.53
C ASP A 266 7.13 4.66 -25.99
N ARG A 267 6.41 4.17 -27.00
CA ARG A 267 5.18 4.81 -27.48
C ARG A 267 4.07 3.79 -27.48
N TRP A 268 2.86 4.22 -27.11
CA TRP A 268 1.67 3.39 -27.26
C TRP A 268 1.50 2.92 -28.71
N SER A 269 1.06 1.68 -28.87
CA SER A 269 0.55 1.13 -30.13
C SER A 269 -0.73 0.36 -29.85
N ASP A 270 -1.68 0.35 -30.78
CA ASP A 270 -2.96 -0.34 -30.57
C ASP A 270 -2.79 -1.85 -30.45
N ALA A 271 -1.71 -2.39 -31.03
CA ALA A 271 -1.28 -3.77 -30.88
C ALA A 271 -0.67 -4.10 -29.50
N ALA A 272 -0.44 -3.13 -28.61
CA ALA A 272 0.25 -3.36 -27.34
C ALA A 272 -0.45 -4.38 -26.43
N VAL A 273 -1.78 -4.34 -26.37
CA VAL A 273 -2.58 -5.29 -25.58
C VAL A 273 -2.50 -6.69 -26.18
N ASP A 274 -2.66 -6.79 -27.50
CA ASP A 274 -2.59 -8.06 -28.23
C ASP A 274 -1.19 -8.68 -28.14
N ALA A 275 -0.14 -7.87 -28.24
CA ALA A 275 1.24 -8.29 -28.08
C ALA A 275 1.54 -8.77 -26.65
N ALA A 276 1.03 -8.07 -25.63
CA ALA A 276 1.17 -8.49 -24.23
C ALA A 276 0.44 -9.80 -23.93
N LEU A 277 -0.73 -10.02 -24.57
CA LEU A 277 -1.48 -11.28 -24.51
C LEU A 277 -0.83 -12.40 -25.33
N GLY A 278 -0.19 -12.08 -26.45
CA GLY A 278 0.21 -13.04 -27.48
C GLY A 278 -0.97 -13.51 -28.36
N SER A 279 -2.13 -12.86 -28.26
CA SER A 279 -3.36 -13.22 -28.99
C SER A 279 -4.29 -12.00 -29.10
N PRO A 280 -5.25 -11.98 -30.05
CA PRO A 280 -6.18 -10.87 -30.18
C PRO A 280 -7.02 -10.64 -28.91
N SER A 281 -6.91 -9.45 -28.31
CA SER A 281 -7.58 -9.07 -27.06
C SER A 281 -9.11 -9.09 -27.16
N ARG A 282 -9.65 -8.86 -28.36
CA ARG A 282 -11.09 -8.98 -28.65
C ARG A 282 -11.68 -10.32 -28.23
N HIS A 283 -10.95 -11.43 -28.39
CA HIS A 283 -11.46 -12.76 -28.04
C HIS A 283 -11.51 -12.94 -26.51
N ALA A 284 -10.44 -12.55 -25.82
CA ALA A 284 -10.39 -12.59 -24.35
C ALA A 284 -11.45 -11.67 -23.73
N CYS A 285 -11.65 -10.50 -24.33
CA CYS A 285 -12.67 -9.53 -23.95
C CYS A 285 -14.10 -10.09 -24.11
N ALA A 286 -14.41 -10.72 -25.24
CA ALA A 286 -15.69 -11.34 -25.50
C ALA A 286 -15.97 -12.50 -24.53
N ALA A 287 -14.98 -13.38 -24.32
CA ALA A 287 -15.07 -14.49 -23.38
C ALA A 287 -15.31 -14.01 -21.94
N TYR A 288 -14.57 -12.98 -21.50
CA TYR A 288 -14.74 -12.40 -20.17
C TYR A 288 -16.14 -11.80 -19.97
N ARG A 289 -16.68 -11.09 -20.98
CA ARG A 289 -18.04 -10.55 -20.91
C ARG A 289 -19.09 -11.65 -20.85
N ALA A 290 -18.97 -12.68 -21.69
CA ALA A 290 -19.88 -13.82 -21.68
C ALA A 290 -19.92 -14.49 -20.30
N ALA A 291 -18.74 -14.74 -19.71
CA ALA A 291 -18.63 -15.29 -18.36
C ALA A 291 -19.23 -14.39 -17.28
N ALA A 292 -18.99 -13.07 -17.37
CA ALA A 292 -19.55 -12.10 -16.43
C ALA A 292 -21.08 -12.06 -16.50
N THR A 293 -21.67 -12.14 -17.70
CA THR A 293 -23.12 -12.15 -17.90
C THR A 293 -23.76 -13.43 -17.34
N SER A 294 -23.11 -14.60 -17.50
CA SER A 294 -23.59 -15.87 -16.93
C SER A 294 -23.62 -15.85 -15.40
N LEU A 295 -22.64 -15.20 -14.75
CA LEU A 295 -22.60 -15.07 -13.29
C LEU A 295 -23.66 -14.11 -12.74
N THR A 296 -24.09 -13.12 -13.53
CA THR A 296 -25.18 -12.20 -13.15
C THR A 296 -26.57 -12.72 -13.48
N GLY A 297 -26.69 -13.74 -14.34
CA GLY A 297 -27.97 -14.35 -14.74
C GLY A 297 -28.42 -15.53 -13.87
N GLN A 298 -27.66 -15.88 -12.83
CA GLN A 298 -28.01 -16.97 -11.93
C GLN A 298 -28.79 -16.41 -10.73
N ASP A 299 -30.04 -16.02 -10.98
CA ASP A 299 -31.04 -15.76 -9.95
C ASP A 299 -31.36 -17.07 -9.20
N PRO A 300 -31.36 -17.10 -7.85
CA PRO A 300 -31.76 -18.26 -7.05
C PRO A 300 -33.30 -18.40 -6.96
N THR A 301 -34.01 -18.34 -8.08
CA THR A 301 -35.47 -18.50 -8.14
C THR A 301 -35.88 -19.45 -9.26
N ALA A 302 -35.25 -20.62 -9.31
CA ALA A 302 -35.76 -21.77 -10.06
C ALA A 302 -35.55 -23.06 -9.26
N ALA A 303 -36.05 -23.09 -8.02
CA ALA A 303 -36.20 -24.31 -7.24
C ALA A 303 -37.62 -24.44 -6.69
N THR A 304 -38.61 -24.17 -7.53
CA THR A 304 -39.98 -24.68 -7.38
C THR A 304 -40.49 -24.82 -8.81
N THR A 305 -40.47 -26.00 -9.42
CA THR A 305 -41.62 -26.90 -9.40
C THR A 305 -41.26 -28.10 -10.27
N THR A 306 -41.04 -29.27 -9.68
CA THR A 306 -41.33 -30.57 -10.31
C THR A 306 -41.31 -31.64 -9.23
N LEU A 307 -42.48 -31.89 -8.66
CA LEU A 307 -42.84 -33.19 -8.08
C LEU A 307 -44.34 -33.35 -8.33
N ALA A 308 -44.65 -33.75 -9.56
CA ALA A 308 -45.95 -34.30 -9.90
C ALA A 308 -46.03 -35.69 -9.29
N SER A 309 -46.78 -35.82 -8.19
CA SER A 309 -47.20 -37.11 -7.67
C SER A 309 -48.36 -37.64 -8.52
N SER A 310 -48.03 -38.62 -9.34
CA SER A 310 -48.95 -39.56 -9.94
C SER A 310 -49.53 -40.47 -8.85
N THR A 311 -50.83 -40.40 -8.60
CA THR A 311 -51.58 -41.49 -7.96
C THR A 311 -52.95 -41.63 -8.60
N SER A 312 -53.12 -42.78 -9.24
CA SER A 312 -54.34 -43.37 -9.76
C SER A 312 -55.25 -43.88 -8.63
N ASP A 313 -56.54 -43.66 -8.77
CA ASP A 313 -57.68 -44.57 -8.50
C ASP A 313 -58.94 -43.69 -8.54
N GLY A 314 -59.99 -43.96 -9.30
CA GLY A 314 -60.63 -45.24 -9.53
C GLY A 314 -61.92 -45.24 -8.71
N THR A 315 -63.05 -44.77 -9.27
CA THR A 315 -64.43 -45.27 -8.99
C THR A 315 -65.54 -44.44 -9.69
N ARG A 316 -66.23 -45.11 -10.62
CA ARG A 316 -67.67 -45.49 -10.53
C ARG A 316 -68.77 -44.41 -10.56
N GLY A 317 -69.64 -44.54 -11.58
CA GLY A 317 -71.06 -44.14 -11.56
C GLY A 317 -71.41 -43.04 -12.57
N SER A 318 -72.00 -43.32 -13.75
CA SER A 318 -73.38 -43.74 -14.04
C SER A 318 -74.34 -42.56 -14.32
N SER A 319 -75.22 -42.77 -15.32
CA SER A 319 -76.39 -42.00 -15.76
C SER A 319 -76.12 -40.96 -16.87
N VAL A 320 -76.54 -41.14 -18.14
CA VAL A 320 -77.92 -41.20 -18.71
C VAL A 320 -78.63 -39.86 -18.46
N ALA A 321 -79.23 -39.11 -19.40
CA ALA A 321 -79.74 -39.37 -20.75
C ALA A 321 -79.99 -38.02 -21.49
N MET A 322 -80.23 -38.18 -22.80
CA MET A 322 -80.92 -37.32 -23.79
C MET A 322 -80.29 -35.99 -24.18
#